data_AF-A0A950TLW0-F1
#
_entry.id   AF-A0A950TLW0-F1
#
_cell.length_a   1.000
_cell.length_b   1.000
_cell.length_c   1.000
_cell.angle_alpha   90.00
_cell.angle_beta   90.00
_cell.angle_gamma   90.00
#
_symmetry.space_group_name_H-M   'P 1'
#
loop_
_entity.id
_entity.type
_entity.pdbx_description
1 polymer ?
#
loop_
_entity_poly.entity_id
_entity_poly.type
_entity_poly.pdbx_seq_one_letter_code
_entity_poly.pdbx_strand_id
1 'polypeptide(L)'
;MTLGIVTTLSDSVLFVADGRERHAIQGDINTDDKNKFLSIGRGNVGLIGIGVAEVTEFAEGILRRSTLEEMDITQVCREVQRALAAGWEDVLPRMPASINLQDRKIHATFLIGGVIDGQPFVTSIPSLPFSSPAFPIFCEAFAFVANIERAANLYHEGLAKTLGEDPSGTEPILDVLKLGEQIIRHTEAFDCYVGGTVRFSQVDQSGVKNCGKLS
;
A
#
# COMPACT_ATOMS: atom_id res chain seq x y z
N MET A 1 -12.13 0.46 -3.83
CA MET A 1 -11.37 0.68 -2.58
C MET A 1 -10.52 -0.56 -2.35
N THR A 2 -9.24 -0.36 -2.12
CA THR A 2 -8.25 -1.42 -1.84
C THR A 2 -7.96 -1.37 -0.35
N LEU A 3 -7.64 -2.52 0.25
CA LEU A 3 -7.02 -2.55 1.57
C LEU A 3 -5.56 -2.99 1.45
N GLY A 4 -4.65 -2.13 1.90
CA GLY A 4 -3.22 -2.40 2.01
C GLY A 4 -2.73 -2.16 3.42
N ILE A 5 -1.83 -3.04 3.86
CA ILE A 5 -1.22 -3.03 5.20
C ILE A 5 0.29 -3.15 4.98
N VAL A 6 1.05 -2.22 5.57
CA VAL A 6 2.52 -2.28 5.54
C VAL A 6 3.04 -2.20 6.97
N THR A 7 3.90 -3.13 7.38
CA THR A 7 4.36 -3.29 8.77
C THR A 7 5.87 -3.43 8.81
N THR A 8 6.54 -2.65 9.65
CA THR A 8 7.96 -2.84 9.95
C THR A 8 8.13 -4.05 10.84
N LEU A 9 9.12 -4.86 10.50
CA LEU A 9 9.74 -5.84 11.37
C LEU A 9 11.10 -5.30 11.83
N SER A 10 11.84 -6.08 12.61
CA SER A 10 13.19 -5.74 13.08
C SER A 10 14.21 -5.49 11.95
N ASP A 11 14.14 -6.26 10.86
CA ASP A 11 15.11 -6.21 9.75
C ASP A 11 14.48 -6.07 8.36
N SER A 12 13.16 -5.96 8.29
CA SER A 12 12.40 -6.05 7.04
C SER A 12 11.06 -5.35 7.14
N VAL A 13 10.36 -5.28 6.00
CA VAL A 13 9.01 -4.71 5.93
C VAL A 13 8.10 -5.72 5.24
N LEU A 14 6.95 -5.97 5.87
CA LEU A 14 5.87 -6.79 5.32
C LEU A 14 4.82 -5.92 4.65
N PHE A 15 4.36 -6.40 3.50
CA PHE A 15 3.31 -5.83 2.69
C PHE A 15 2.20 -6.87 2.58
N VAL A 16 0.96 -6.51 2.88
CA VAL A 16 -0.22 -7.36 2.71
C VAL A 16 -1.31 -6.54 2.03
N ALA A 17 -1.89 -7.07 0.96
CA ALA A 17 -2.99 -6.40 0.26
C ALA A 17 -4.03 -7.38 -0.26
N ASP A 18 -5.26 -6.89 -0.39
CA ASP A 18 -6.34 -7.58 -1.08
C ASP A 18 -6.13 -7.56 -2.61
N GLY A 19 -6.70 -8.55 -3.30
CA GLY A 19 -6.53 -8.74 -4.75
C GLY A 19 -7.63 -8.12 -5.60
N ARG A 20 -8.73 -7.64 -4.99
CA ARG A 20 -9.86 -7.07 -5.71
C ARG A 20 -9.52 -5.70 -6.29
N GLU A 21 -9.75 -5.53 -7.58
CA GLU A 21 -9.52 -4.27 -8.29
C GLU A 21 -10.78 -3.84 -9.04
N ARG A 22 -11.10 -2.55 -8.94
CA ARG A 22 -12.18 -1.90 -9.68
C ARG A 22 -11.64 -0.63 -10.31
N HIS A 23 -12.02 -0.39 -11.55
CA HIS A 23 -11.70 0.82 -12.28
C HIS A 23 -12.84 1.83 -12.11
N ALA A 24 -12.53 3.04 -11.64
CA ALA A 24 -13.52 4.08 -11.39
C ALA A 24 -14.21 4.56 -12.68
N ILE A 25 -13.52 4.48 -13.82
CA ILE A 25 -14.02 4.90 -15.14
C ILE A 25 -14.88 3.80 -15.79
N GLN A 26 -14.53 2.53 -15.60
CA GLN A 26 -15.21 1.39 -16.22
C GLN A 26 -16.37 0.82 -15.39
N GLY A 27 -16.38 1.06 -14.06
CA GLY A 27 -17.49 0.75 -13.16
C GLY A 27 -17.54 -0.69 -12.60
N ASP A 28 -16.94 -1.67 -13.28
CA ASP A 28 -17.01 -3.09 -12.92
C ASP A 28 -15.80 -3.60 -12.10
N ILE A 29 -15.97 -4.77 -11.44
CA ILE A 29 -14.85 -5.55 -10.91
C ILE A 29 -14.04 -6.06 -12.08
N ASN A 30 -12.78 -5.64 -12.15
CA ASN A 30 -11.89 -6.04 -13.21
C ASN A 30 -11.22 -7.39 -12.87
N THR A 31 -10.80 -7.58 -11.61
CA THR A 31 -10.17 -8.82 -11.15
C THR A 31 -10.25 -8.96 -9.62
N ASP A 32 -10.17 -10.20 -9.13
CA ASP A 32 -10.04 -10.57 -7.71
C ASP A 32 -8.62 -11.11 -7.37
N ASP A 33 -7.67 -11.08 -8.32
CA ASP A 33 -6.31 -11.62 -8.12
C ASP A 33 -5.22 -10.64 -8.60
N LYS A 34 -5.44 -9.34 -8.45
CA LYS A 34 -4.44 -8.32 -8.76
C LYS A 34 -3.25 -8.42 -7.81
N ASN A 35 -2.04 -8.42 -8.36
CA ASN A 35 -0.85 -8.10 -7.58
C ASN A 35 -0.68 -6.57 -7.51
N LYS A 36 -0.94 -6.00 -6.34
CA LYS A 36 -0.83 -4.54 -6.09
C LYS A 36 0.55 -4.13 -5.57
N PHE A 37 1.45 -5.09 -5.35
CA PHE A 37 2.81 -4.83 -4.89
C PHE A 37 3.72 -4.45 -6.07
N LEU A 38 4.40 -3.31 -5.92
CA LEU A 38 5.46 -2.86 -6.81
C LEU A 38 6.76 -2.77 -6.02
N SER A 39 7.83 -3.37 -6.53
CA SER A 39 9.18 -3.15 -6.02
C SER A 39 9.90 -2.11 -6.87
N ILE A 40 10.58 -1.16 -6.24
CA ILE A 40 11.37 -0.11 -6.89
C ILE A 40 12.77 0.02 -6.27
N GLY A 41 13.63 0.82 -6.92
CA GLY A 41 15.02 0.96 -6.52
C GLY A 41 15.79 -0.35 -6.74
N ARG A 42 16.76 -0.64 -5.87
CA ARG A 42 17.48 -1.94 -5.88
C ARG A 42 16.65 -3.10 -5.31
N GLY A 43 15.32 -2.97 -5.34
CA GLY A 43 14.39 -3.94 -4.79
C GLY A 43 14.13 -3.80 -3.29
N ASN A 44 14.88 -2.93 -2.60
CA ASN A 44 14.80 -2.71 -1.15
C ASN A 44 13.69 -1.73 -0.72
N VAL A 45 12.89 -1.24 -1.68
CA VAL A 45 11.68 -0.44 -1.45
C VAL A 45 10.50 -1.09 -2.17
N GLY A 46 9.39 -1.22 -1.44
CA GLY A 46 8.12 -1.73 -1.94
C GLY A 46 7.01 -0.69 -1.82
N LEU A 47 6.02 -0.77 -2.70
CA LEU A 47 4.82 0.04 -2.68
C LEU A 47 3.56 -0.81 -2.86
N ILE A 48 2.46 -0.36 -2.29
CA ILE A 48 1.09 -0.84 -2.58
C ILE A 48 0.26 0.35 -3.06
N GLY A 49 -0.28 0.25 -4.28
CA GLY A 49 -1.23 1.22 -4.82
C GLY A 49 -2.62 1.06 -4.22
N ILE A 50 -3.20 2.15 -3.73
CA ILE A 50 -4.51 2.19 -3.06
C ILE A 50 -5.35 3.35 -3.60
N GLY A 51 -6.65 3.12 -3.76
CA GLY A 51 -7.61 4.15 -4.16
C GLY A 51 -8.06 4.00 -5.60
N VAL A 52 -8.03 5.08 -6.38
CA VAL A 52 -8.36 5.09 -7.81
C VAL A 52 -7.31 4.32 -8.60
N ALA A 53 -7.68 3.11 -9.05
CA ALA A 53 -6.77 2.17 -9.70
C ALA A 53 -6.06 2.77 -10.92
N GLU A 54 -6.78 3.52 -11.74
CA GLU A 54 -6.24 4.13 -12.96
C GLU A 54 -5.09 5.12 -12.65
N VAL A 55 -5.20 5.86 -11.55
CA VAL A 55 -4.16 6.81 -11.12
C VAL A 55 -2.95 6.05 -10.61
N THR A 56 -3.17 5.05 -9.75
CA THR A 56 -2.06 4.25 -9.18
C THR A 56 -1.35 3.44 -10.25
N GLU A 57 -2.06 2.82 -11.20
CA GLU A 57 -1.49 2.07 -12.31
C GLU A 57 -0.65 2.96 -13.24
N PHE A 58 -1.15 4.17 -13.55
CA PHE A 58 -0.40 5.14 -14.34
C PHE A 58 0.89 5.55 -13.62
N ALA A 59 0.79 5.87 -12.33
CA ALA A 59 1.92 6.23 -11.49
C ALA A 59 2.95 5.09 -11.38
N GLU A 60 2.50 3.85 -11.18
CA GLU A 60 3.36 2.66 -11.21
C GLU A 60 4.11 2.55 -12.55
N GLY A 61 3.43 2.82 -13.66
CA GLY A 61 4.04 2.85 -14.99
C GLY A 61 5.19 3.86 -15.10
N ILE A 62 5.05 5.05 -14.49
CA ILE A 62 6.14 6.04 -14.40
C ILE A 62 7.27 5.49 -13.53
N LEU A 63 6.95 5.01 -12.32
CA LEU A 63 7.94 4.57 -11.34
C LEU A 63 8.78 3.38 -11.83
N ARG A 64 8.18 2.44 -12.59
CA ARG A 64 8.89 1.33 -13.23
C ARG A 64 9.93 1.78 -14.27
N ARG A 65 9.77 2.98 -14.84
CA ARG A 65 10.68 3.56 -15.83
C ARG A 65 11.68 4.55 -15.22
N SER A 66 11.48 4.95 -13.97
CA SER A 66 12.37 5.86 -13.26
C SER A 66 13.61 5.12 -12.75
N THR A 67 14.77 5.76 -12.85
CA THR A 67 16.02 5.23 -12.26
C THR A 67 16.05 5.61 -10.77
N LEU A 68 15.60 4.70 -9.91
CA LEU A 68 15.45 4.95 -8.46
C LEU A 68 16.56 4.30 -7.61
N GLU A 69 17.53 3.62 -8.23
CA GLU A 69 18.51 2.74 -7.57
C GLU A 69 19.48 3.44 -6.61
N GLU A 70 19.71 4.74 -6.79
CA GLU A 70 20.65 5.54 -6.00
C GLU A 70 19.95 6.66 -5.21
N MET A 71 18.62 6.67 -5.20
CA MET A 71 17.85 7.72 -4.54
C MET A 71 17.73 7.45 -3.05
N ASP A 72 17.86 8.52 -2.25
CA ASP A 72 17.48 8.47 -0.84
C ASP A 72 15.95 8.40 -0.70
N ILE A 73 15.46 8.11 0.51
CA ILE A 73 14.01 7.99 0.75
C ILE A 73 13.24 9.28 0.43
N THR A 74 13.84 10.44 0.66
CA THR A 74 13.18 11.71 0.39
C THR A 74 12.99 11.89 -1.12
N GLN A 75 13.98 11.52 -1.92
CA GLN A 75 13.93 11.52 -3.37
C GLN A 75 12.94 10.49 -3.90
N VAL A 76 12.94 9.26 -3.37
CA VAL A 76 11.94 8.23 -3.72
C VAL A 76 10.52 8.76 -3.45
N CYS A 77 10.27 9.32 -2.26
CA CYS A 77 8.97 9.89 -1.92
C CYS A 77 8.56 11.01 -2.88
N ARG A 78 9.49 11.89 -3.27
CA ARG A 78 9.21 12.95 -4.26
C ARG A 78 8.86 12.39 -5.64
N GLU A 79 9.56 11.35 -6.09
CA GLU A 79 9.24 10.69 -7.35
C GLU A 79 7.87 10.01 -7.31
N VAL A 80 7.51 9.38 -6.19
CA VAL A 80 6.17 8.82 -6.00
C VAL A 80 5.09 9.90 -5.98
N GLN A 81 5.33 11.02 -5.29
CA GLN A 81 4.43 12.18 -5.32
C GLN A 81 4.23 12.70 -6.76
N ARG A 82 5.33 12.86 -7.51
CA ARG A 82 5.31 13.31 -8.91
C ARG A 82 4.53 12.35 -9.80
N ALA A 83 4.74 11.05 -9.62
CA ALA A 83 4.05 10.02 -10.38
C ALA A 83 2.53 10.01 -10.12
N LEU A 84 2.11 10.13 -8.85
CA LEU A 84 0.70 10.25 -8.48
C LEU A 84 0.04 11.51 -9.07
N ALA A 85 0.73 12.65 -9.02
CA ALA A 85 0.23 13.89 -9.60
C ALA A 85 0.03 13.75 -11.13
N ALA A 86 1.01 13.20 -11.84
CA ALA A 86 0.89 12.93 -13.27
C ALA A 86 -0.24 11.94 -13.59
N GLY A 87 -0.47 10.94 -12.73
CA GLY A 87 -1.61 10.03 -12.86
C GLY A 87 -2.95 10.74 -12.73
N TRP A 88 -3.10 11.68 -11.79
CA TRP A 88 -4.31 12.49 -11.69
C TRP A 88 -4.52 13.38 -12.91
N GLU A 89 -3.47 14.05 -13.40
CA GLU A 89 -3.54 14.88 -14.61
C GLU A 89 -4.03 14.10 -15.84
N ASP A 90 -3.63 12.83 -15.97
CA ASP A 90 -4.04 11.95 -17.07
C ASP A 90 -5.47 11.38 -16.90
N VAL A 91 -5.86 11.08 -15.67
CA VAL A 91 -7.16 10.43 -15.37
C VAL A 91 -8.30 11.45 -15.29
N LEU A 92 -8.06 12.63 -14.74
CA LEU A 92 -9.08 13.67 -14.51
C LEU A 92 -9.93 14.00 -15.74
N PRO A 93 -9.37 14.23 -16.95
CA PRO A 93 -10.16 14.55 -18.13
C PRO A 93 -11.08 13.41 -18.59
N ARG A 94 -10.81 12.18 -18.14
CA ARG A 94 -11.52 10.95 -18.53
C ARG A 94 -12.54 10.51 -17.48
N MET A 95 -12.55 11.12 -16.30
CA MET A 95 -13.48 10.80 -15.22
C MET A 95 -14.91 11.21 -15.61
N PRO A 96 -15.91 10.31 -15.42
CA PRO A 96 -17.31 10.66 -15.62
C PRO A 96 -17.73 11.87 -14.78
N ALA A 97 -18.45 12.83 -15.38
CA ALA A 97 -18.92 14.04 -14.71
C ALA A 97 -19.86 13.76 -13.51
N SER A 98 -20.41 12.54 -13.42
CA SER A 98 -21.24 12.09 -12.29
C SER A 98 -20.44 11.73 -11.03
N ILE A 99 -19.12 11.58 -11.12
CA ILE A 99 -18.28 11.27 -9.96
C ILE A 99 -18.07 12.55 -9.14
N ASN A 100 -18.45 12.51 -7.86
CA ASN A 100 -18.13 13.57 -6.93
C ASN A 100 -16.65 13.51 -6.54
N LEU A 101 -15.82 14.31 -7.20
CA LEU A 101 -14.37 14.40 -6.94
C LEU A 101 -14.02 14.98 -5.57
N GLN A 102 -14.99 15.53 -4.82
CA GLN A 102 -14.79 15.95 -3.42
C GLN A 102 -15.06 14.83 -2.41
N ASP A 103 -15.57 13.68 -2.85
CA ASP A 103 -15.73 12.53 -1.96
C ASP A 103 -14.34 12.06 -1.49
N ARG A 104 -14.17 11.92 -0.16
CA ARG A 104 -12.93 11.42 0.46
C ARG A 104 -12.57 10.01 0.02
N LYS A 105 -13.49 9.28 -0.60
CA LYS A 105 -13.26 7.97 -1.23
C LYS A 105 -12.54 8.06 -2.58
N ILE A 106 -12.56 9.23 -3.23
CA ILE A 106 -11.87 9.49 -4.49
C ILE A 106 -10.49 10.07 -4.19
N HIS A 107 -9.57 9.18 -3.84
CA HIS A 107 -8.17 9.50 -3.63
C HIS A 107 -7.29 8.40 -4.24
N ALA A 108 -6.01 8.69 -4.40
CA ALA A 108 -4.99 7.73 -4.79
C ALA A 108 -3.80 7.87 -3.83
N THR A 109 -3.28 6.75 -3.37
CA THR A 109 -2.23 6.70 -2.35
C THR A 109 -1.29 5.55 -2.66
N PHE A 110 -0.01 5.74 -2.38
CA PHE A 110 0.90 4.62 -2.16
C PHE A 110 1.19 4.48 -0.67
N LEU A 111 1.07 3.24 -0.17
CA LEU A 111 1.81 2.82 1.01
C LEU A 111 3.21 2.42 0.55
N ILE A 112 4.24 2.90 1.24
CA ILE A 112 5.63 2.69 0.88
C ILE A 112 6.34 2.12 2.09
N GLY A 113 7.21 1.16 1.88
CA GLY A 113 8.12 0.72 2.93
C GLY A 113 9.39 0.12 2.34
N GLY A 114 10.38 -0.09 3.19
CA GLY A 114 11.66 -0.65 2.76
C GLY A 114 12.68 -0.64 3.89
N VAL A 115 13.92 -0.97 3.54
CA VAL A 115 15.04 -0.96 4.48
C VAL A 115 16.15 -0.09 3.91
N ILE A 116 16.54 0.93 4.66
CA ILE A 116 17.61 1.87 4.31
C ILE A 116 18.58 1.94 5.47
N ASP A 117 19.87 1.78 5.19
CA ASP A 117 20.94 1.74 6.20
C ASP A 117 20.66 0.74 7.35
N GLY A 118 20.00 -0.38 7.01
CA GLY A 118 19.61 -1.42 7.96
C GLY A 118 18.42 -1.05 8.85
N GLN A 119 17.76 0.09 8.60
CA GLN A 119 16.57 0.53 9.33
C GLN A 119 15.32 0.37 8.46
N PRO A 120 14.35 -0.46 8.89
CA PRO A 120 13.04 -0.55 8.27
C PRO A 120 12.28 0.76 8.42
N PHE A 121 11.56 1.16 7.37
CA PHE A 121 10.70 2.33 7.41
C PHE A 121 9.37 2.03 6.71
N VAL A 122 8.34 2.77 7.11
CA VAL A 122 7.05 2.80 6.41
C VAL A 122 6.56 4.24 6.32
N THR A 123 5.99 4.59 5.17
CA THR A 123 5.35 5.89 4.94
C THR A 123 4.14 5.75 4.03
N SER A 124 3.30 6.78 4.00
CA SER A 124 2.20 6.90 3.05
C SER A 124 2.22 8.26 2.36
N ILE A 125 1.82 8.27 1.09
CA ILE A 125 1.75 9.48 0.27
C ILE A 125 0.35 9.57 -0.33
N PRO A 126 -0.58 10.28 0.36
CA PRO A 126 -1.91 10.51 -0.18
C PRO A 126 -1.90 11.62 -1.23
N SER A 127 -2.72 11.44 -2.26
CA SER A 127 -2.91 12.40 -3.35
C SER A 127 -4.40 12.51 -3.70
N LEU A 128 -4.91 13.74 -3.70
CA LEU A 128 -6.26 14.06 -4.15
C LEU A 128 -6.23 14.68 -5.56
N PRO A 129 -7.32 14.59 -6.34
CA PRO A 129 -7.35 15.05 -7.73
C PRO A 129 -6.95 16.52 -7.92
N PHE A 130 -7.15 17.38 -6.91
CA PHE A 130 -6.90 18.82 -7.00
C PHE A 130 -5.93 19.35 -5.95
N SER A 131 -5.22 18.46 -5.25
CA SER A 131 -4.24 18.87 -4.24
C SER A 131 -2.84 18.54 -4.72
N SER A 132 -1.88 19.42 -4.39
CA SER A 132 -0.48 18.99 -4.34
C SER A 132 -0.38 17.72 -3.48
N PRO A 133 0.43 16.72 -3.87
CA PRO A 133 0.65 15.54 -3.05
C PRO A 133 1.03 15.94 -1.64
N ALA A 134 0.42 15.30 -0.63
CA ALA A 134 0.73 15.62 0.76
C ALA A 134 2.18 15.22 1.08
N PHE A 135 2.80 15.90 2.04
CA PHE A 135 4.09 15.48 2.59
C PHE A 135 4.03 14.02 3.05
N PRO A 136 5.12 13.24 2.91
CA PRO A 136 5.15 11.85 3.36
C PRO A 136 4.84 11.77 4.85
N ILE A 137 3.91 10.89 5.22
CA ILE A 137 3.59 10.63 6.62
C ILE A 137 4.40 9.40 7.02
N PHE A 138 5.48 9.58 7.76
CA PHE A 138 6.28 8.48 8.31
C PHE A 138 5.57 7.88 9.51
N CYS A 139 5.54 6.54 9.58
CA CYS A 139 4.88 5.81 10.65
C CYS A 139 5.90 5.01 11.44
N GLU A 140 5.74 4.96 12.77
CA GLU A 140 6.72 4.32 13.67
C GLU A 140 6.76 2.79 13.58
N ALA A 141 5.66 2.13 13.18
CA ALA A 141 5.59 0.66 13.16
C ALA A 141 4.78 0.06 11.99
N PHE A 142 3.78 0.77 11.49
CA PHE A 142 2.98 0.32 10.35
C PHE A 142 2.29 1.51 9.70
N ALA A 143 2.03 1.42 8.41
CA ALA A 143 1.10 2.29 7.72
C ALA A 143 -0.08 1.48 7.21
N PHE A 144 -1.22 2.12 7.30
CA PHE A 144 -2.51 1.55 6.96
C PHE A 144 -3.28 2.60 6.18
N VAL A 145 -3.81 2.20 5.04
CA VAL A 145 -4.82 3.01 4.35
C VAL A 145 -6.01 2.10 4.17
N ALA A 146 -6.93 2.21 5.12
CA ALA A 146 -8.33 1.98 4.83
C ALA A 146 -9.06 3.29 5.05
N ASN A 147 -10.07 3.53 4.23
CA ASN A 147 -11.16 4.45 4.57
C ASN A 147 -12.05 3.91 5.71
N ILE A 148 -11.50 3.05 6.56
CA ILE A 148 -12.19 2.26 7.57
C ILE A 148 -11.30 2.30 8.82
N GLU A 149 -11.42 3.39 9.57
CA GLU A 149 -10.74 3.62 10.85
C GLU A 149 -10.81 2.40 11.78
N ARG A 150 -11.95 1.69 11.75
CA ARG A 150 -12.15 0.44 12.48
C ARG A 150 -11.13 -0.66 12.13
N ALA A 151 -10.81 -0.84 10.86
CA ALA A 151 -9.86 -1.87 10.43
C ALA A 151 -8.42 -1.52 10.83
N ALA A 152 -8.08 -0.21 10.85
CA ALA A 152 -6.80 0.27 11.36
C ALA A 152 -6.64 -0.03 12.86
N ASN A 153 -7.69 0.26 13.64
CA ASN A 153 -7.69 0.04 15.09
C ASN A 153 -7.60 -1.46 15.42
N LEU A 154 -8.38 -2.31 14.72
CA LEU A 154 -8.30 -3.76 14.90
C LEU A 154 -6.92 -4.32 14.55
N TYR A 155 -6.29 -3.82 13.49
CA TYR A 155 -4.93 -4.21 13.14
C TYR A 155 -3.93 -3.77 14.20
N HIS A 156 -4.02 -2.53 14.68
CA HIS A 156 -3.13 -2.00 15.71
C HIS A 156 -3.21 -2.80 17.02
N GLU A 157 -4.42 -3.06 17.50
CA GLU A 157 -4.66 -3.86 18.71
C GLU A 157 -4.21 -5.31 18.54
N GLY A 158 -4.41 -5.89 17.35
CA GLY A 158 -3.94 -7.23 17.02
C GLY A 158 -2.41 -7.30 16.98
N LEU A 159 -1.78 -6.33 16.32
CA LEU A 159 -0.33 -6.28 16.14
C LEU A 159 0.39 -6.13 17.48
N ALA A 160 -0.12 -5.29 18.37
CA ALA A 160 0.43 -5.16 19.73
C ALA A 160 0.36 -6.48 20.53
N LYS A 161 -0.65 -7.33 20.28
CA LYS A 161 -0.76 -8.67 20.89
C LYS A 161 0.12 -9.71 20.20
N THR A 162 0.26 -9.63 18.87
CA THR A 162 1.12 -10.53 18.09
C THR A 162 2.60 -10.27 18.33
N LEU A 163 2.98 -9.00 18.52
CA LEU A 163 4.35 -8.58 18.82
C LEU A 163 4.65 -8.50 20.33
N GLY A 164 3.63 -8.65 21.19
CA GLY A 164 3.74 -8.53 22.65
C GLY A 164 3.94 -9.86 23.38
N GLU A 165 4.97 -9.88 24.25
CA GLU A 165 5.46 -10.97 25.13
C GLU A 165 6.41 -12.03 24.53
N ASP A 166 7.17 -11.76 23.46
CA ASP A 166 8.33 -12.61 23.13
C ASP A 166 9.66 -12.02 23.65
N PRO A 167 10.22 -12.54 24.76
CA PRO A 167 11.54 -12.14 25.26
C PRO A 167 12.71 -12.59 24.35
N SER A 168 12.45 -13.38 23.30
CA SER A 168 13.46 -13.89 22.37
C SER A 168 13.78 -12.95 21.21
N GLY A 169 12.97 -11.90 20.97
CA GLY A 169 13.17 -10.96 19.88
C GLY A 169 12.88 -11.52 18.48
N THR A 170 12.21 -12.67 18.37
CA THR A 170 11.89 -13.29 17.08
C THR A 170 10.45 -12.97 16.69
N GLU A 171 10.23 -11.97 15.83
CA GLU A 171 8.88 -11.62 15.39
C GLU A 171 8.28 -12.73 14.49
N PRO A 172 7.12 -13.32 14.83
CA PRO A 172 6.52 -14.38 14.03
C PRO A 172 5.85 -13.80 12.77
N ILE A 173 6.61 -13.69 11.68
CA ILE A 173 6.16 -13.23 10.36
C ILE A 173 4.81 -13.84 9.96
N LEU A 174 4.64 -15.15 10.19
CA LEU A 174 3.40 -15.87 9.86
C LEU A 174 2.17 -15.34 10.62
N ASP A 175 2.33 -14.92 11.86
CA ASP A 175 1.22 -14.42 12.67
C ASP A 175 0.84 -12.98 12.26
N VAL A 176 1.82 -12.16 11.87
CA VAL A 176 1.57 -10.84 11.27
C VAL A 176 0.84 -10.98 9.93
N LEU A 177 1.24 -11.95 9.08
CA LEU A 177 0.56 -12.24 7.82
C LEU A 177 -0.88 -12.71 8.04
N LYS A 178 -1.11 -13.64 8.97
CA LYS A 178 -2.45 -14.11 9.32
C LYS A 178 -3.33 -12.98 9.87
N LEU A 179 -2.78 -12.10 10.70
CA LEU A 179 -3.50 -10.93 11.19
C LEU A 179 -3.90 -10.02 10.03
N GLY A 180 -2.98 -9.71 9.12
CA GLY A 180 -3.27 -8.91 7.93
C GLY A 180 -4.39 -9.51 7.06
N GLU A 181 -4.35 -10.81 6.83
CA GLU A 181 -5.43 -11.52 6.15
C GLU A 181 -6.76 -11.43 6.91
N GLN A 182 -6.77 -11.69 8.21
CA GLN A 182 -7.99 -11.61 9.03
C GLN A 182 -8.64 -10.23 8.94
N ILE A 183 -7.84 -9.15 8.96
CA ILE A 183 -8.36 -7.79 8.82
C ILE A 183 -8.94 -7.55 7.42
N ILE A 184 -8.30 -8.05 6.36
CA ILE A 184 -8.84 -7.96 4.99
C ILE A 184 -10.16 -8.72 4.87
N ARG A 185 -10.22 -9.97 5.37
CA ARG A 185 -11.43 -10.80 5.34
C ARG A 185 -12.55 -10.22 6.17
N HIS A 186 -12.24 -9.68 7.36
CA HIS A 186 -13.20 -8.96 8.16
C HIS A 186 -13.76 -7.77 7.39
N THR A 187 -12.91 -7.01 6.71
CA THR A 187 -13.29 -5.84 5.91
C THR A 187 -14.17 -6.18 4.71
N GLU A 188 -13.82 -7.24 3.98
CA GLU A 188 -14.58 -7.77 2.84
C GLU A 188 -16.06 -8.06 3.20
N ALA A 189 -16.34 -8.43 4.46
CA ALA A 189 -17.71 -8.72 4.92
C ALA A 189 -18.65 -7.50 4.94
N PHE A 190 -18.11 -6.28 4.93
CA PHE A 190 -18.91 -5.05 4.99
C PHE A 190 -18.53 -4.00 3.94
N ASP A 191 -17.44 -4.21 3.21
CA ASP A 191 -17.03 -3.38 2.07
C ASP A 191 -16.81 -4.27 0.84
N CYS A 192 -17.75 -4.21 -0.11
CA CYS A 192 -17.70 -5.00 -1.34
C CYS A 192 -16.51 -4.65 -2.25
N TYR A 193 -15.83 -3.53 -2.00
CA TYR A 193 -14.68 -3.13 -2.77
C TYR A 193 -13.38 -3.82 -2.35
N VAL A 194 -13.30 -4.31 -1.12
CA VAL A 194 -12.14 -5.04 -0.57
C VAL A 194 -12.39 -6.53 -0.71
N GLY A 195 -11.39 -7.30 -1.15
CA GLY A 195 -11.48 -8.76 -1.11
C GLY A 195 -10.62 -9.49 -2.13
N GLY A 196 -11.06 -10.68 -2.54
CA GLY A 196 -10.35 -11.51 -3.50
C GLY A 196 -9.14 -12.23 -2.87
N THR A 197 -8.11 -12.48 -3.68
CA THR A 197 -6.89 -13.16 -3.25
C THR A 197 -6.03 -12.21 -2.41
N VAL A 198 -5.76 -12.59 -1.16
CA VAL A 198 -4.82 -11.82 -0.32
C VAL A 198 -3.40 -12.18 -0.70
N ARG A 199 -2.57 -11.17 -0.97
CA ARG A 199 -1.18 -11.33 -1.37
C ARG A 199 -0.27 -10.66 -0.36
N PHE A 200 0.94 -11.22 -0.22
CA PHE A 200 1.96 -10.64 0.63
C PHE A 200 3.30 -10.51 -0.08
N SER A 201 4.14 -9.61 0.42
CA SER A 201 5.54 -9.47 0.04
C SER A 201 6.37 -9.04 1.25
N GLN A 202 7.61 -9.49 1.34
CA GLN A 202 8.58 -9.09 2.35
C GLN A 202 9.78 -8.46 1.66
N VAL A 203 10.17 -7.28 2.12
CA VAL A 203 11.33 -6.54 1.62
C VAL A 203 12.35 -6.40 2.74
N ASP A 204 13.61 -6.71 2.46
CA ASP A 204 14.75 -6.45 3.33
C ASP A 204 15.83 -5.64 2.59
N GLN A 205 17.01 -5.48 3.20
CA GLN A 205 18.12 -4.73 2.59
C GLN A 205 18.65 -5.36 1.28
N SER A 206 18.44 -6.66 1.07
CA SER A 206 18.82 -7.38 -0.16
C SER A 206 17.75 -7.30 -1.26
N GLY A 207 16.54 -6.87 -0.91
CA GLY A 207 15.42 -6.67 -1.82
C GLY A 207 14.19 -7.46 -1.43
N VAL A 208 13.43 -7.94 -2.42
CA VAL A 208 12.23 -8.76 -2.17
C VAL A 208 12.66 -10.17 -1.78
N LYS A 209 12.41 -10.55 -0.52
CA LYS A 209 12.80 -11.85 0.06
C LYS A 209 11.76 -12.94 -0.16
N ASN A 210 10.50 -12.61 0.12
CA ASN A 210 9.37 -13.53 0.05
C ASN A 210 8.19 -12.84 -0.63
N CYS A 211 7.42 -13.57 -1.42
CA CYS A 211 6.13 -13.11 -1.94
C CYS A 211 5.21 -14.28 -2.21
N GLY A 212 3.90 -14.07 -2.10
CA GLY A 212 2.95 -15.16 -2.27
C GLY A 212 1.49 -14.75 -2.09
N LYS A 213 0.65 -15.78 -2.03
CA LYS A 213 -0.78 -15.68 -1.72
C LYS A 213 -1.02 -16.28 -0.33
N LEU A 214 -1.93 -15.69 0.43
CA LEU A 214 -2.46 -16.27 1.67
C LEU A 214 -3.75 -17.04 1.34
N SER A 215 -3.97 -18.14 2.05
CA SER A 215 -5.03 -19.13 1.78
C SER A 215 -5.76 -19.54 3.05
#